data_AF-A0A7W1SA61-F1
#
_entry.id   AF-A0A7W1SA61-F1
#
_cell.length_a   1.000
_cell.length_b   1.000
_cell.length_c   1.000
_cell.angle_alpha   90.00
_cell.angle_beta   90.00
_cell.angle_gamma   90.00
#
_symmetry.space_group_name_H-M   'P 1'
#
loop_
_entity.id
_entity.type
_entity.pdbx_description
1 polymer ?
#
loop_
_entity_poly.entity_id
_entity_poly.type
_entity_poly.pdbx_seq_one_letter_code
_entity_poly.pdbx_strand_id
1 'polypeptide(L)'
;MTHYTTADSSGAVGSWRGRTLPAVAVFFSVWIACVGFLAATRGNFLFPIVSMVLFGGVMSAVGILLTRKTNAPAVPVVHPRRESVALLAYLAFYTFVVFGPVATAVKDAFGPGPTREVLVVGYKLVVHFVLPAILILALGGRLRGIFDAGLARRGVVAVIVLFSVVMIGLVAALNSIFETLAATGLSHLQIVGWIVLAWAWMSVEAGFCEEFLFRGLLQSRLTLWFGSAPWAIVAMCIVFALVHVPGFYLRGGENVARQAQGLAQITALAIGAIGPIALMMGILWQRTRSFLLVVLVHGAIDAMPAVERMMRTWS
;
A
#
# COMPACT_ATOMS: atom_id res chain seq x y z
N MET A 1 29.25 27.85 2.22
CA MET A 1 28.75 27.13 3.42
C MET A 1 27.25 27.33 3.48
N THR A 2 26.48 26.37 2.99
CA THR A 2 25.02 26.39 3.09
C THR A 2 24.66 26.05 4.53
N HIS A 3 24.05 26.98 5.28
CA HIS A 3 23.53 26.72 6.61
C HIS A 3 22.45 25.62 6.51
N TYR A 4 22.84 24.37 6.78
CA TYR A 4 21.89 23.31 7.04
C TYR A 4 21.29 23.61 8.40
N THR A 5 20.06 24.12 8.43
CA THR A 5 19.18 24.01 9.58
C THR A 5 19.01 22.52 9.85
N THR A 6 19.84 21.98 10.74
CA THR A 6 19.52 20.76 11.47
C THR A 6 18.32 21.11 12.33
N ALA A 7 17.13 21.08 11.73
CA ALA A 7 15.89 21.07 12.47
C ALA A 7 16.05 19.97 13.50
N ASP A 8 16.08 20.40 14.76
CA ASP A 8 16.33 19.56 15.91
C ASP A 8 15.48 18.30 15.78
N SER A 9 16.14 17.14 15.65
CA SER A 9 15.49 15.85 15.38
C SER A 9 14.51 15.43 16.48
N SER A 10 14.47 16.19 17.58
CA SER A 10 13.53 16.08 18.69
C SER A 10 12.23 16.89 18.52
N GLY A 11 12.20 17.92 17.65
CA GLY A 11 11.10 18.90 17.58
C GLY A 11 10.04 18.65 16.50
N ALA A 12 10.36 17.91 15.43
CA ALA A 12 9.45 17.67 14.31
C ALA A 12 8.59 16.40 14.46
N VAL A 13 8.67 15.71 15.60
CA VAL A 13 7.64 14.74 16.03
C VAL A 13 6.47 15.55 16.61
N GLY A 14 5.92 16.42 15.76
CA GLY A 14 4.87 17.38 16.08
C GLY A 14 3.70 16.70 16.76
N SER A 15 3.29 17.29 17.88
CA SER A 15 2.29 16.78 18.80
C SER A 15 1.09 16.14 18.09
N TRP A 16 0.90 14.83 18.27
CA TRP A 16 -0.37 14.15 17.99
C TRP A 16 -1.56 14.87 18.65
N ARG A 17 -1.29 15.61 19.73
CA ARG A 17 -2.25 16.42 20.47
C ARG A 17 -2.71 17.61 19.62
N GLY A 18 -4.02 17.66 19.33
CA GLY A 18 -4.69 18.77 18.66
C GLY A 18 -5.01 18.57 17.18
N ARG A 19 -4.13 17.92 16.40
CA ARG A 19 -4.34 17.74 14.94
C ARG A 19 -4.90 16.38 14.52
N THR A 20 -4.91 15.41 15.43
CA THR A 20 -5.41 14.06 15.13
C THR A 20 -6.93 14.05 14.91
N LEU A 21 -7.70 14.70 15.80
CA LEU A 21 -9.16 14.68 15.73
C LEU A 21 -9.70 15.27 14.41
N PRO A 22 -9.23 16.45 13.93
CA PRO A 22 -9.66 16.97 12.64
C PRO A 22 -9.31 16.06 11.46
N ALA A 23 -8.10 15.48 11.43
CA ALA A 23 -7.70 14.58 10.35
C ALA A 23 -8.57 13.31 10.31
N VAL A 24 -8.79 12.71 11.49
CA VAL A 24 -9.68 11.54 11.65
C VAL A 24 -11.10 11.88 11.20
N ALA A 25 -11.64 13.03 11.63
CA ALA A 25 -12.97 13.47 11.22
C ALA A 25 -13.08 13.62 9.69
N VAL A 26 -12.08 14.22 9.03
CA VAL A 26 -12.07 14.35 7.56
C VAL A 26 -12.04 13.00 6.87
N PHE A 27 -11.19 12.07 7.32
CA PHE A 27 -11.14 10.74 6.74
C PHE A 27 -12.47 10.00 6.87
N PHE A 28 -13.07 10.03 8.07
CA PHE A 28 -14.37 9.40 8.28
C PHE A 28 -15.48 10.07 7.49
N SER A 29 -15.50 11.41 7.36
CA SER A 29 -16.49 12.10 6.53
C SER A 29 -16.40 11.69 5.06
N VAL A 30 -15.18 11.61 4.50
CA VAL A 30 -14.98 11.15 3.12
C VAL A 30 -15.39 9.69 2.97
N TRP A 31 -14.98 8.83 3.90
CA TRP A 31 -15.31 7.41 3.87
C TRP A 31 -16.82 7.16 4.01
N ILE A 32 -17.50 7.82 4.95
CA ILE A 32 -18.97 7.74 5.14
C ILE A 32 -19.68 8.21 3.87
N ALA A 33 -19.23 9.29 3.25
CA ALA A 33 -19.81 9.77 1.99
C ALA A 33 -19.68 8.72 0.87
N CYS A 34 -18.52 8.06 0.75
CA CYS A 34 -18.33 6.98 -0.22
C CYS A 34 -19.23 5.76 0.06
N VAL A 35 -19.31 5.31 1.31
CA VAL A 35 -20.16 4.17 1.69
C VAL A 35 -21.65 4.49 1.52
N GLY A 36 -22.08 5.67 1.95
CA GLY A 36 -23.45 6.16 1.77
C GLY A 36 -23.83 6.28 0.30
N PHE A 37 -22.92 6.79 -0.54
CA PHE A 37 -23.10 6.81 -1.98
C PHE A 37 -23.27 5.41 -2.57
N LEU A 38 -22.38 4.46 -2.23
CA LEU A 38 -22.50 3.07 -2.69
C LEU A 38 -23.83 2.45 -2.26
N ALA A 39 -24.26 2.66 -1.02
CA ALA A 39 -25.55 2.16 -0.54
C ALA A 39 -26.73 2.77 -1.32
N ALA A 40 -26.71 4.09 -1.53
CA ALA A 40 -27.75 4.80 -2.28
C ALA A 40 -27.83 4.38 -3.75
N THR A 41 -26.71 4.03 -4.37
CA THR A 41 -26.65 3.61 -5.78
C THR A 41 -26.61 2.09 -5.97
N ARG A 42 -26.93 1.31 -4.94
CA ARG A 42 -26.94 -0.16 -4.95
C ARG A 42 -25.59 -0.81 -5.35
N GLY A 43 -24.47 -0.13 -5.09
CA GLY A 43 -23.13 -0.71 -5.16
C GLY A 43 -22.78 -1.52 -3.92
N ASN A 44 -21.67 -2.25 -3.94
CA ASN A 44 -21.22 -3.02 -2.76
C ASN A 44 -20.67 -2.10 -1.65
N PHE A 45 -21.55 -1.70 -0.73
CA PHE A 45 -21.18 -0.90 0.44
C PHE A 45 -20.74 -1.74 1.65
N LEU A 46 -21.06 -3.05 1.66
CA LEU A 46 -20.72 -3.94 2.78
C LEU A 46 -19.22 -4.22 2.85
N PHE A 47 -18.57 -4.43 1.71
CA PHE A 47 -17.12 -4.68 1.67
C PHE A 47 -16.30 -3.50 2.25
N PRO A 48 -16.56 -2.22 1.89
CA PRO A 48 -16.00 -1.07 2.59
C PRO A 48 -16.18 -1.06 4.12
N ILE A 49 -17.35 -1.44 4.62
CA ILE A 49 -17.63 -1.50 6.07
C ILE A 49 -16.75 -2.56 6.73
N VAL A 50 -16.71 -3.77 6.17
CA VAL A 50 -15.86 -4.86 6.67
C VAL A 50 -14.38 -4.44 6.64
N SER A 51 -13.95 -3.81 5.54
CA SER A 51 -12.59 -3.28 5.41
C SER A 51 -12.27 -2.23 6.48
N MET A 52 -13.18 -1.30 6.75
CA MET A 52 -12.99 -0.29 7.80
C MET A 52 -12.89 -0.91 9.20
N VAL A 53 -13.81 -1.81 9.56
CA VAL A 53 -13.81 -2.47 10.87
C VAL A 53 -12.50 -3.24 11.07
N LEU A 54 -12.12 -4.03 10.08
CA LEU A 54 -10.96 -4.91 10.18
C LEU A 54 -9.65 -4.13 10.10
N PHE A 55 -9.42 -3.38 9.01
CA PHE A 55 -8.14 -2.74 8.74
C PHE A 55 -8.02 -1.38 9.44
N GLY A 56 -9.04 -0.53 9.30
CA GLY A 56 -9.06 0.79 9.93
C GLY A 56 -9.22 0.74 11.45
N GLY A 57 -9.93 -0.27 11.96
CA GLY A 57 -10.16 -0.50 13.39
C GLY A 57 -9.21 -1.53 14.00
N VAL A 58 -9.57 -2.81 13.91
CA VAL A 58 -8.95 -3.91 14.69
C VAL A 58 -7.45 -4.02 14.43
N MET A 59 -7.02 -4.16 13.17
CA MET A 59 -5.62 -4.36 12.83
C MET A 59 -4.80 -3.10 13.12
N SER A 60 -5.33 -1.90 12.84
CA SER A 60 -4.67 -0.65 13.23
C SER A 60 -4.46 -0.55 14.75
N ALA A 61 -5.47 -0.90 15.55
CA ALA A 61 -5.36 -0.90 17.01
C ALA A 61 -4.33 -1.92 17.53
N VAL A 62 -4.34 -3.15 16.99
CA VAL A 62 -3.35 -4.18 17.32
C VAL A 62 -1.94 -3.72 16.94
N GLY A 63 -1.77 -3.12 15.75
CA GLY A 63 -0.50 -2.58 15.28
C GLY A 63 0.03 -1.48 16.21
N ILE A 64 -0.84 -0.55 16.63
CA ILE A 64 -0.51 0.48 17.62
C ILE A 64 -0.09 -0.15 18.95
N LEU A 65 -0.83 -1.15 19.44
CA LEU A 65 -0.56 -1.81 20.72
C LEU A 65 0.79 -2.52 20.71
N LEU A 66 1.08 -3.30 19.66
CA LEU A 66 2.33 -4.06 19.53
C LEU A 66 3.54 -3.14 19.36
N THR A 67 3.35 -1.96 18.76
CA THR A 67 4.42 -0.97 18.47
C THR A 67 4.40 0.24 19.43
N ARG A 68 3.69 0.17 20.56
CA ARG A 68 3.46 1.32 21.46
C ARG A 68 4.73 1.99 22.00
N LYS A 69 5.84 1.25 22.05
CA LYS A 69 7.17 1.68 22.56
C LYS A 69 8.27 1.57 21.51
N THR A 70 7.92 1.53 20.23
CA THR A 70 8.88 1.50 19.14
C THR A 70 9.56 2.85 19.00
N ASN A 71 10.89 2.88 18.97
CA ASN A 71 11.67 4.08 18.66
C ASN A 71 11.95 4.12 17.15
N ALA A 72 11.09 4.82 16.40
CA ALA A 72 11.23 4.90 14.95
C ALA A 72 12.22 6.01 14.55
N PRO A 73 13.21 5.73 13.69
CA PRO A 73 14.16 6.73 13.24
C PRO A 73 13.48 7.78 12.34
N ALA A 74 14.05 8.98 12.30
CA ALA A 74 13.62 10.00 11.35
C ALA A 74 14.02 9.62 9.91
N VAL A 75 13.14 9.91 8.95
CA VAL A 75 13.46 9.84 7.51
C VAL A 75 13.83 11.26 7.05
N PRO A 76 15.10 11.51 6.69
CA PRO A 76 15.52 12.84 6.26
C PRO A 76 14.83 13.24 4.95
N VAL A 77 14.25 14.43 4.95
CA VAL A 77 13.66 15.07 3.75
C VAL A 77 14.19 16.50 3.70
N VAL A 78 14.72 16.90 2.55
CA VAL A 78 15.41 18.19 2.41
C VAL A 78 14.42 19.29 2.03
N HIS A 79 13.51 19.00 1.10
CA HIS A 79 12.52 19.96 0.61
C HIS A 79 11.10 19.38 0.64
N PRO A 80 10.46 19.25 1.83
CA PRO A 80 9.22 18.50 1.99
C PRO A 80 8.11 18.88 1.02
N ARG A 81 7.86 20.17 0.82
CA ARG A 81 6.83 20.67 -0.11
C ARG A 81 7.18 20.37 -1.57
N ARG A 82 8.39 20.73 -2.01
CA ARG A 82 8.83 20.55 -3.40
C ARG A 82 8.86 19.06 -3.79
N GLU A 83 9.43 18.22 -2.93
CA GLU A 83 9.50 16.77 -3.15
C GLU A 83 8.10 16.14 -3.18
N SER A 84 7.19 16.55 -2.28
CA SER A 84 5.81 16.04 -2.28
C SER A 84 5.04 16.43 -3.53
N VAL A 85 5.12 17.70 -3.96
CA VAL A 85 4.44 18.17 -5.19
C VAL A 85 4.97 17.42 -6.41
N ALA A 86 6.29 17.21 -6.51
CA ALA A 86 6.88 16.46 -7.60
C ALA A 86 6.41 14.99 -7.62
N LEU A 87 6.34 14.34 -6.46
CA LEU A 87 5.82 12.96 -6.36
C LEU A 87 4.32 12.87 -6.69
N LEU A 88 3.51 13.85 -6.27
CA LEU A 88 2.09 13.90 -6.62
C LEU A 88 1.88 14.14 -8.12
N ALA A 89 2.67 15.03 -8.74
CA ALA A 89 2.66 15.25 -10.18
C ALA A 89 3.12 13.98 -10.93
N TYR A 90 4.17 13.32 -10.44
CA TYR A 90 4.63 12.03 -10.94
C TYR A 90 3.51 10.98 -10.86
N LEU A 91 2.81 10.88 -9.73
CA LEU A 91 1.69 9.94 -9.55
C LEU A 91 0.54 10.24 -10.50
N ALA A 92 0.19 11.51 -10.72
CA ALA A 92 -0.83 11.89 -11.69
C ALA A 92 -0.43 11.43 -13.11
N PHE A 93 0.80 11.75 -13.54
CA PHE A 93 1.34 11.29 -14.82
C PHE A 93 1.36 9.75 -14.91
N TYR A 94 1.88 9.07 -13.90
CA TYR A 94 1.93 7.61 -13.80
C TYR A 94 0.54 7.00 -13.97
N THR A 95 -0.45 7.52 -13.24
CA THR A 95 -1.80 6.98 -13.18
C THR A 95 -2.52 7.04 -14.53
N PHE A 96 -2.34 8.13 -15.29
CA PHE A 96 -3.04 8.32 -16.57
C PHE A 96 -2.24 7.83 -17.79
N VAL A 97 -0.91 7.85 -17.74
CA VAL A 97 -0.06 7.51 -18.90
C VAL A 97 0.56 6.13 -18.74
N VAL A 98 1.23 5.89 -17.62
CA VAL A 98 2.10 4.73 -17.43
C VAL A 98 1.28 3.49 -17.06
N PHE A 99 0.26 3.64 -16.21
CA PHE A 99 -0.58 2.53 -15.76
C PHE A 99 -1.64 2.09 -16.79
N GLY A 100 -1.96 2.97 -17.74
CA GLY A 100 -2.88 2.71 -18.85
C GLY A 100 -2.14 2.13 -20.07
N PRO A 101 -1.97 2.89 -21.15
CA PRO A 101 -1.50 2.37 -22.44
C PRO A 101 -0.11 1.74 -22.36
N VAL A 102 0.83 2.30 -21.59
CA VAL A 102 2.20 1.77 -21.52
C VAL A 102 2.23 0.41 -20.82
N ALA A 103 1.54 0.26 -19.68
CA ALA A 103 1.48 -1.03 -18.99
C ALA A 103 0.82 -2.12 -19.85
N THR A 104 -0.20 -1.78 -20.63
CA THR A 104 -0.82 -2.69 -21.60
C THR A 104 0.17 -3.06 -22.71
N ALA A 105 0.83 -2.09 -23.32
CA ALA A 105 1.81 -2.34 -24.38
C ALA A 105 2.98 -3.23 -23.90
N VAL A 106 3.51 -2.98 -22.70
CA VAL A 106 4.55 -3.84 -22.10
C VAL A 106 4.05 -5.26 -21.89
N LYS A 107 2.80 -5.41 -21.44
CA LYS A 107 2.17 -6.71 -21.20
C LYS A 107 1.92 -7.47 -22.51
N ASP A 108 1.56 -6.78 -23.57
CA ASP A 108 1.21 -7.39 -24.86
C ASP A 108 2.44 -7.67 -25.73
N ALA A 109 3.57 -7.01 -25.45
CA ALA A 109 4.85 -7.26 -26.11
C ALA A 109 5.43 -8.65 -25.81
N PHE A 110 4.95 -9.35 -24.78
CA PHE A 110 5.44 -10.66 -24.37
C PHE A 110 4.30 -11.66 -24.18
N GLY A 111 4.49 -12.89 -24.68
CA GLY A 111 3.54 -13.99 -24.46
C GLY A 111 3.36 -14.32 -22.97
N PRO A 112 2.23 -14.93 -22.56
CA PRO A 112 2.04 -15.37 -21.18
C PRO A 112 3.15 -16.37 -20.77
N GLY A 113 3.61 -16.27 -19.53
CA GLY A 113 4.64 -17.16 -18.98
C GLY A 113 5.61 -16.44 -18.03
N PRO A 114 6.59 -17.19 -17.47
CA PRO A 114 7.57 -16.67 -16.50
C PRO A 114 8.28 -15.39 -16.94
N THR A 115 8.71 -15.33 -18.20
CA THR A 115 9.43 -14.19 -18.77
C THR A 115 8.59 -12.91 -18.69
N ARG A 116 7.29 -12.99 -19.01
CA ARG A 116 6.38 -11.84 -18.93
C ARG A 116 6.21 -11.36 -17.50
N GLU A 117 6.03 -12.26 -16.54
CA GLU A 117 5.89 -11.89 -15.12
C GLU A 117 7.14 -11.19 -14.59
N VAL A 118 8.33 -11.71 -14.90
CA VAL A 118 9.61 -11.08 -14.52
C VAL A 118 9.76 -9.68 -15.15
N LEU A 119 9.40 -9.52 -16.43
CA LEU A 119 9.47 -8.23 -17.11
C LEU A 119 8.44 -7.22 -16.57
N VAL A 120 7.24 -7.67 -16.18
CA VAL A 120 6.24 -6.83 -15.53
C VAL A 120 6.73 -6.36 -14.16
N VAL A 121 7.36 -7.22 -13.37
CA VAL A 121 8.00 -6.82 -12.11
C VAL A 121 9.16 -5.84 -12.36
N GLY A 122 10.01 -6.10 -13.35
CA GLY A 122 11.09 -5.19 -13.75
C GLY A 122 10.57 -3.80 -14.13
N TYR A 123 9.50 -3.75 -14.94
CA TYR A 123 8.82 -2.51 -15.28
C TYR A 123 8.25 -1.81 -14.03
N LYS A 124 7.57 -2.55 -13.14
CA LYS A 124 7.05 -2.00 -11.89
C LYS A 124 8.15 -1.45 -11.00
N LEU A 125 9.30 -2.11 -10.89
CA LEU A 125 10.47 -1.62 -10.17
C LEU A 125 11.02 -0.33 -10.81
N VAL A 126 11.13 -0.27 -12.13
CA VAL A 126 11.56 0.98 -12.79
C VAL A 126 10.62 2.13 -12.43
N VAL A 127 9.32 1.90 -12.56
CA VAL A 127 8.30 2.93 -12.40
C VAL A 127 8.10 3.32 -10.93
N HIS A 128 7.96 2.38 -10.01
CA HIS A 128 7.66 2.71 -8.62
C HIS A 128 8.90 2.96 -7.77
N PHE A 129 10.05 2.42 -8.16
CA PHE A 129 11.28 2.51 -7.40
C PHE A 129 12.32 3.42 -8.06
N VAL A 130 12.78 3.08 -9.26
CA VAL A 130 13.92 3.77 -9.89
C VAL A 130 13.59 5.22 -10.27
N LEU A 131 12.48 5.46 -10.98
CA LEU A 131 12.12 6.81 -11.44
C LEU A 131 11.82 7.76 -10.26
N PRO A 132 11.05 7.38 -9.22
CA PRO A 132 10.83 8.23 -8.06
C PRO A 132 12.11 8.48 -7.26
N ALA A 133 13.00 7.49 -7.16
CA ALA A 133 14.31 7.66 -6.54
C ALA A 133 15.14 8.72 -7.30
N ILE A 134 15.24 8.61 -8.62
CA ILE A 134 15.95 9.59 -9.48
C ILE A 134 15.31 10.97 -9.33
N LEU A 135 13.98 11.07 -9.36
CA LEU A 135 13.26 12.33 -9.19
C LEU A 135 13.64 13.02 -7.86
N ILE A 136 13.65 12.27 -6.76
CA ILE A 136 14.03 12.82 -5.46
C ILE A 136 15.49 13.25 -5.42
N LEU A 137 16.40 12.46 -5.97
CA LEU A 137 17.83 12.81 -6.03
C LEU A 137 18.06 14.05 -6.91
N ALA A 138 17.37 14.17 -8.05
CA ALA A 138 17.45 15.32 -8.94
C ALA A 138 16.92 16.62 -8.30
N LEU A 139 16.01 16.51 -7.33
CA LEU A 139 15.53 17.63 -6.53
C LEU A 139 16.46 17.99 -5.35
N GLY A 140 17.60 17.30 -5.20
CA GLY A 140 18.54 17.47 -4.08
C GLY A 140 18.11 16.76 -2.79
N GLY A 141 17.11 15.87 -2.87
CA GLY A 141 16.60 15.09 -1.75
C GLY A 141 17.51 13.92 -1.35
N ARG A 142 17.07 13.13 -0.36
CA ARG A 142 17.81 11.98 0.17
C ARG A 142 16.91 10.75 0.29
N LEU A 143 17.49 9.57 0.07
CA LEU A 143 16.84 8.26 0.23
C LEU A 143 17.26 7.51 1.50
N ARG A 144 18.25 8.04 2.23
CA ARG A 144 18.75 7.44 3.47
C ARG A 144 17.62 7.29 4.49
N GLY A 145 17.63 6.19 5.23
CA GLY A 145 16.64 5.92 6.27
C GLY A 145 15.32 5.34 5.77
N ILE A 146 15.10 5.26 4.45
CA ILE A 146 13.92 4.60 3.89
C ILE A 146 14.03 3.09 4.06
N PHE A 147 15.15 2.47 3.69
CA PHE A 147 15.32 1.01 3.68
C PHE A 147 15.63 0.38 5.04
N ASP A 148 15.25 1.03 6.14
CA ASP A 148 15.45 0.47 7.47
C ASP A 148 14.52 -0.75 7.67
N ALA A 149 15.10 -1.93 7.90
CA ALA A 149 14.35 -3.16 8.11
C ALA A 149 13.62 -3.20 9.47
N GLY A 150 14.16 -2.56 10.50
CA GLY A 150 13.52 -2.43 11.81
C GLY A 150 13.34 -3.67 12.65
N LEU A 151 13.95 -4.80 12.27
CA LEU A 151 13.75 -6.09 12.94
C LEU A 151 14.14 -6.07 14.43
N ALA A 152 15.12 -5.26 14.82
CA ALA A 152 15.52 -5.12 16.23
C ALA A 152 14.54 -4.27 17.07
N ARG A 153 13.58 -3.58 16.43
CA ARG A 153 12.64 -2.71 17.15
C ARG A 153 11.50 -3.52 17.73
N ARG A 154 11.12 -3.17 18.97
CA ARG A 154 10.03 -3.83 19.69
C ARG A 154 8.76 -3.88 18.84
N GLY A 155 8.17 -5.07 18.77
CA GLY A 155 6.89 -5.31 18.11
C GLY A 155 6.95 -5.47 16.60
N VAL A 156 8.04 -5.08 15.91
CA VAL A 156 8.12 -5.15 14.44
C VAL A 156 7.99 -6.58 13.94
N VAL A 157 8.80 -7.51 14.44
CA VAL A 157 8.73 -8.93 14.05
C VAL A 157 7.37 -9.54 14.40
N ALA A 158 6.82 -9.21 15.58
CA ALA A 158 5.51 -9.70 16.00
C ALA A 158 4.39 -9.22 15.05
N VAL A 159 4.43 -7.96 14.62
CA VAL A 159 3.48 -7.43 13.63
C VAL A 159 3.66 -8.11 12.28
N ILE A 160 4.90 -8.28 11.80
CA ILE A 160 5.17 -8.98 10.52
C ILE A 160 4.52 -10.37 10.55
N VAL A 161 4.86 -11.19 11.55
CA VAL A 161 4.37 -12.57 11.63
C VAL A 161 2.85 -12.59 11.78
N LEU A 162 2.30 -11.85 12.75
CA LEU A 162 0.86 -11.87 13.03
C LEU A 162 0.05 -11.37 11.83
N PHE A 163 0.44 -10.23 11.24
CA PHE A 163 -0.35 -9.62 10.18
C PHE A 163 -0.22 -10.43 8.90
N SER A 164 0.97 -10.94 8.56
CA SER A 164 1.12 -11.80 7.38
C SER A 164 0.30 -13.08 7.49
N VAL A 165 0.32 -13.76 8.65
CA VAL A 165 -0.48 -14.98 8.87
C VAL A 165 -1.98 -14.67 8.82
N VAL A 166 -2.43 -13.62 9.52
CA VAL A 166 -3.86 -13.23 9.54
C VAL A 166 -4.33 -12.82 8.14
N MET A 167 -3.51 -12.08 7.37
CA MET A 167 -3.87 -11.66 6.02
C MET A 167 -3.98 -12.82 5.05
N ILE A 168 -2.99 -13.72 5.06
CA ILE A 168 -3.04 -14.92 4.22
C ILE A 168 -4.27 -15.75 4.57
N GLY A 169 -4.51 -16.01 5.87
CA GLY A 169 -5.68 -16.79 6.30
C GLY A 169 -7.02 -16.14 5.95
N LEU A 170 -7.15 -14.83 6.18
CA LEU A 170 -8.36 -14.08 5.87
C LEU A 170 -8.66 -14.06 4.36
N VAL A 171 -7.66 -13.71 3.54
CA VAL A 171 -7.86 -13.57 2.09
C VAL A 171 -8.09 -14.94 1.45
N ALA A 172 -7.46 -15.99 1.98
CA ALA A 172 -7.76 -17.36 1.57
C ALA A 172 -9.22 -17.74 1.86
N ALA A 173 -9.73 -17.38 3.05
CA ALA A 173 -11.12 -17.65 3.44
C ALA A 173 -12.13 -16.84 2.61
N LEU A 174 -11.85 -15.57 2.32
CA LEU A 174 -12.76 -14.69 1.58
C LEU A 174 -12.87 -15.04 0.09
N ASN A 175 -11.87 -15.69 -0.49
CA ASN A 175 -11.84 -16.03 -1.93
C ASN A 175 -12.09 -17.52 -2.20
N SER A 176 -12.47 -18.31 -1.19
CA SER A 176 -12.63 -19.77 -1.31
C SER A 176 -11.42 -20.48 -1.93
N ILE A 177 -10.22 -19.90 -1.84
CA ILE A 177 -9.02 -20.41 -2.53
C ILE A 177 -8.64 -21.80 -2.00
N PHE A 178 -8.99 -22.12 -0.76
CA PHE A 178 -8.76 -23.46 -0.20
C PHE A 178 -9.47 -24.57 -0.98
N GLU A 179 -10.66 -24.31 -1.52
CA GLU A 179 -11.39 -25.30 -2.34
C GLU A 179 -10.68 -25.51 -3.68
N THR A 180 -10.28 -24.42 -4.34
CA THR A 180 -9.49 -24.46 -5.57
C THR A 180 -8.17 -25.20 -5.37
N LEU A 181 -7.46 -24.93 -4.27
CA LEU A 181 -6.20 -25.60 -3.96
C LEU A 181 -6.40 -27.07 -3.62
N ALA A 182 -7.44 -27.43 -2.88
CA ALA A 182 -7.77 -28.82 -2.57
C ALA A 182 -8.05 -29.63 -3.85
N ALA A 183 -8.67 -29.01 -4.85
CA ALA A 183 -8.97 -29.66 -6.13
C ALA A 183 -7.72 -29.94 -7.01
N THR A 184 -6.56 -29.38 -6.68
CA THR A 184 -5.32 -29.57 -7.47
C THR A 184 -4.68 -30.94 -7.27
N GLY A 185 -5.05 -31.68 -6.23
CA GLY A 185 -4.41 -32.95 -5.85
C GLY A 185 -2.99 -32.81 -5.29
N LEU A 186 -2.51 -31.58 -5.07
CA LEU A 186 -1.20 -31.33 -4.45
C LEU A 186 -1.19 -31.71 -2.97
N SER A 187 -0.02 -32.15 -2.48
CA SER A 187 0.19 -32.33 -1.05
C SER A 187 0.12 -31.01 -0.28
N HIS A 188 -0.21 -31.07 1.01
CA HIS A 188 -0.22 -29.89 1.87
C HIS A 188 1.11 -29.11 1.85
N LEU A 189 2.24 -29.81 1.78
CA LEU A 189 3.56 -29.17 1.73
C LEU A 189 3.77 -28.40 0.42
N GLN A 190 3.31 -28.94 -0.71
CA GLN A 190 3.36 -28.23 -2.00
C GLN A 190 2.46 -26.99 -1.99
N ILE A 191 1.26 -27.08 -1.42
CA ILE A 191 0.35 -25.94 -1.28
C ILE A 191 1.00 -24.84 -0.44
N VAL A 192 1.56 -25.19 0.72
CA VAL A 192 2.30 -24.23 1.57
C VAL A 192 3.47 -23.63 0.81
N GLY A 193 4.23 -24.43 0.05
CA GLY A 193 5.32 -23.96 -0.79
C GLY A 193 4.87 -22.90 -1.80
N TRP A 194 3.75 -23.12 -2.50
CA TRP A 194 3.20 -22.15 -3.44
C TRP A 194 2.70 -20.87 -2.78
N ILE A 195 2.08 -20.96 -1.60
CA ILE A 195 1.67 -19.78 -0.82
C ILE A 195 2.90 -18.95 -0.43
N VAL A 196 3.97 -19.60 0.04
CA VAL A 196 5.23 -18.91 0.41
C VAL A 196 5.88 -18.26 -0.80
N LEU A 197 5.93 -18.95 -1.96
CA LEU A 197 6.45 -18.37 -3.20
C LEU A 197 5.61 -17.19 -3.69
N ALA A 198 4.28 -17.29 -3.65
CA ALA A 198 3.39 -16.19 -3.99
C ALA A 198 3.56 -14.99 -3.04
N TRP A 199 3.70 -15.24 -1.73
CA TRP A 199 3.97 -14.18 -0.76
C TRP A 199 5.32 -13.49 -0.99
N ALA A 200 6.38 -14.25 -1.25
CA ALA A 200 7.69 -13.70 -1.57
C ALA A 200 7.65 -12.86 -2.85
N TRP A 201 6.99 -13.37 -3.88
CA TRP A 201 6.81 -12.66 -5.15
C TRP A 201 6.00 -11.38 -4.98
N MET A 202 4.84 -11.43 -4.34
CA MET A 202 3.99 -10.24 -4.12
C MET A 202 4.62 -9.23 -3.18
N SER A 203 5.48 -9.68 -2.26
CA SER A 203 6.31 -8.77 -1.45
C SER A 203 7.27 -7.95 -2.31
N VAL A 204 7.75 -8.47 -3.45
CA VAL A 204 8.57 -7.69 -4.38
C VAL A 204 7.68 -6.90 -5.34
N GLU A 205 6.72 -7.56 -5.99
CA GLU A 205 5.91 -6.99 -7.07
C GLU A 205 5.03 -5.83 -6.59
N ALA A 206 4.32 -6.01 -5.47
CA ALA A 206 3.42 -5.01 -4.91
C ALA A 206 4.04 -4.35 -3.68
N GLY A 207 4.47 -5.14 -2.70
CA GLY A 207 5.00 -4.64 -1.44
C GLY A 207 6.17 -3.67 -1.62
N PHE A 208 7.28 -4.11 -2.18
CA PHE A 208 8.47 -3.27 -2.34
C PHE A 208 8.19 -2.09 -3.26
N CYS A 209 7.60 -2.34 -4.42
CA CYS A 209 7.32 -1.33 -5.43
C CYS A 209 6.44 -0.21 -4.85
N GLU A 210 5.27 -0.55 -4.35
CA GLU A 210 4.30 0.44 -3.90
C GLU A 210 4.70 1.06 -2.56
N GLU A 211 5.15 0.28 -1.58
CA GLU A 211 5.50 0.83 -0.28
C GLU A 211 6.68 1.80 -0.35
N PHE A 212 7.62 1.60 -1.29
CA PHE A 212 8.72 2.55 -1.47
C PHE A 212 8.18 3.92 -1.88
N LEU A 213 7.33 3.96 -2.91
CA LEU A 213 6.76 5.20 -3.44
C LEU A 213 5.82 5.86 -2.44
N PHE A 214 4.88 5.10 -1.88
CA PHE A 214 3.81 5.68 -1.08
C PHE A 214 4.24 5.93 0.36
N ARG A 215 4.93 5.00 1.01
CA ARG A 215 5.24 5.09 2.45
C ARG A 215 6.64 5.68 2.62
N GLY A 216 7.64 5.04 2.01
CA GLY A 216 9.03 5.46 2.06
C GLY A 216 9.20 6.92 1.61
N LEU A 217 8.72 7.23 0.40
CA LEU A 217 8.83 8.55 -0.19
C LEU A 217 7.70 9.49 0.24
N LEU A 218 6.51 9.32 -0.32
CA LEU A 218 5.46 10.34 -0.29
C LEU A 218 4.93 10.62 1.13
N GLN A 219 4.56 9.61 1.91
CA GLN A 219 4.05 9.80 3.26
C GLN A 219 5.06 10.51 4.17
N SER A 220 6.34 10.16 4.10
CA SER A 220 7.41 10.79 4.90
C SER A 220 7.52 12.28 4.59
N ARG A 221 7.38 12.66 3.30
CA ARG A 221 7.45 14.06 2.83
C ARG A 221 6.20 14.84 3.17
N LEU A 222 5.01 14.26 2.99
CA LEU A 222 3.73 14.85 3.40
C LEU A 222 3.68 15.07 4.91
N THR A 223 4.25 14.16 5.71
CA THR A 223 4.32 14.29 7.17
C THR A 223 5.04 15.58 7.56
N LEU A 224 6.17 15.85 6.92
CA LEU A 224 6.97 17.06 7.17
C LEU A 224 6.36 18.30 6.51
N TRP A 225 5.75 18.19 5.34
CA TRP A 225 5.07 19.32 4.69
C TRP A 225 3.87 19.79 5.52
N PHE A 226 3.02 18.89 6.00
CA PHE A 226 1.87 19.25 6.83
C PHE A 226 2.24 19.54 8.29
N GLY A 227 3.46 19.17 8.73
CA GLY A 227 3.82 19.14 10.14
C GLY A 227 2.82 18.30 10.96
N SER A 228 2.31 17.21 10.38
CA SER A 228 1.27 16.37 10.97
C SER A 228 1.22 15.00 10.31
N ALA A 229 1.59 13.97 11.07
CA ALA A 229 1.51 12.58 10.61
C ALA A 229 0.05 12.13 10.36
N PRO A 230 -0.94 12.44 11.20
CA PRO A 230 -2.34 12.10 10.90
C PRO A 230 -2.82 12.66 9.56
N TRP A 231 -2.54 13.93 9.25
CA TRP A 231 -2.92 14.53 7.96
C TRP A 231 -2.22 13.88 6.78
N ALA A 232 -0.94 13.53 6.93
CA ALA A 232 -0.21 12.82 5.89
C ALA A 232 -0.78 11.42 5.65
N ILE A 233 -1.12 10.69 6.71
CA ILE A 233 -1.76 9.37 6.59
C ILE A 233 -3.10 9.50 5.86
N VAL A 234 -3.96 10.46 6.24
CA VAL A 234 -5.27 10.66 5.59
C VAL A 234 -5.11 11.00 4.10
N ALA A 235 -4.20 11.93 3.77
CA ALA A 235 -3.91 12.27 2.38
C ALA A 235 -3.40 11.04 1.62
N MET A 236 -2.55 10.23 2.24
CA MET A 236 -2.05 8.98 1.65
C MET A 236 -3.13 7.95 1.43
N CYS A 237 -4.10 7.79 2.34
CA CYS A 237 -5.22 6.87 2.14
C CYS A 237 -6.01 7.24 0.89
N ILE A 238 -6.30 8.53 0.71
CA ILE A 238 -7.06 9.03 -0.45
C ILE A 238 -6.24 8.86 -1.72
N VAL A 239 -4.99 9.34 -1.74
CA VAL A 239 -4.12 9.24 -2.92
C VAL A 239 -3.90 7.78 -3.32
N PHE A 240 -3.57 6.91 -2.36
CA PHE A 240 -3.35 5.48 -2.61
C PHE A 240 -4.61 4.81 -3.15
N ALA A 241 -5.80 5.10 -2.61
CA ALA A 241 -7.05 4.58 -3.16
C ALA A 241 -7.30 5.08 -4.59
N LEU A 242 -7.07 6.37 -4.86
CA LEU A 242 -7.35 6.99 -6.16
C LEU A 242 -6.44 6.46 -7.29
N VAL A 243 -5.17 6.15 -7.02
CA VAL A 243 -4.28 5.58 -8.06
C VAL A 243 -4.73 4.20 -8.55
N HIS A 244 -5.56 3.50 -7.77
CA HIS A 244 -6.14 2.21 -8.17
C HIS A 244 -7.36 2.36 -9.08
N VAL A 245 -8.02 3.52 -9.09
CA VAL A 245 -9.27 3.74 -9.82
C VAL A 245 -9.14 3.45 -11.32
N PRO A 246 -8.10 3.92 -12.05
CA PRO A 246 -7.97 3.58 -13.46
C PRO A 246 -7.72 2.10 -13.70
N GLY A 247 -7.01 1.43 -12.79
CA GLY A 247 -6.81 -0.03 -12.88
C GLY A 247 -8.15 -0.77 -12.79
N PHE A 248 -9.00 -0.37 -11.86
CA PHE A 248 -10.34 -0.95 -11.70
C PHE A 248 -11.27 -0.62 -12.87
N TYR A 249 -11.21 0.62 -13.36
CA TYR A 249 -12.06 1.10 -14.45
C TYR A 249 -11.66 0.52 -15.81
N LEU A 250 -10.37 0.57 -16.17
CA LEU A 250 -9.89 0.22 -17.51
C LEU A 250 -9.66 -1.28 -17.70
N ARG A 251 -9.30 -2.01 -16.64
CA ARG A 251 -8.96 -3.43 -16.73
C ARG A 251 -10.02 -4.35 -16.14
N GLY A 252 -11.15 -3.79 -15.73
CA GLY A 252 -12.32 -4.54 -15.26
C GLY A 252 -11.99 -5.57 -14.19
N GLY A 253 -11.00 -5.29 -13.33
CA GLY A 253 -10.34 -6.27 -12.45
C GLY A 253 -11.34 -7.28 -11.88
N GLU A 254 -11.05 -8.57 -12.11
CA GLU A 254 -12.02 -9.67 -12.35
C GLU A 254 -13.13 -9.86 -11.30
N ASN A 255 -13.01 -9.25 -10.11
CA ASN A 255 -14.02 -9.32 -9.04
C ASN A 255 -14.49 -7.97 -8.46
N VAL A 256 -13.71 -6.89 -8.58
CA VAL A 256 -14.04 -5.57 -7.97
C VAL A 256 -14.89 -4.71 -8.90
N ALA A 257 -14.62 -4.75 -10.22
CA ALA A 257 -15.42 -4.01 -11.21
C ALA A 257 -16.86 -4.57 -11.35
N ARG A 258 -17.09 -5.83 -10.95
CA ARG A 258 -18.44 -6.41 -10.88
C ARG A 258 -19.26 -5.87 -9.70
N GLN A 259 -18.60 -5.25 -8.72
CA GLN A 259 -19.22 -4.76 -7.48
C GLN A 259 -19.55 -3.25 -7.52
N ALA A 260 -19.17 -2.55 -8.59
CA ALA A 260 -19.37 -1.12 -8.77
C ALA A 260 -19.56 -0.79 -10.26
N GLN A 261 -20.63 -0.06 -10.59
CA GLN A 261 -20.92 0.38 -11.95
C GLN A 261 -20.52 1.84 -12.16
N GLY A 262 -19.68 2.08 -13.16
CA GLY A 262 -19.24 3.42 -13.55
C GLY A 262 -18.16 4.02 -12.64
N LEU A 263 -17.55 5.10 -13.12
CA LEU A 263 -16.37 5.71 -12.49
C LEU A 263 -16.64 6.20 -11.05
N ALA A 264 -17.82 6.74 -10.78
CA ALA A 264 -18.19 7.23 -9.46
C ALA A 264 -18.26 6.11 -8.41
N GLN A 265 -18.93 4.99 -8.71
CA GLN A 265 -18.98 3.85 -7.78
C GLN A 265 -17.61 3.21 -7.61
N ILE A 266 -16.82 3.09 -8.68
CA ILE A 266 -15.45 2.54 -8.60
C ILE A 266 -14.56 3.42 -7.71
N THR A 267 -14.69 4.74 -7.82
CA THR A 267 -13.95 5.70 -6.98
C THR A 267 -14.38 5.57 -5.51
N ALA A 268 -15.69 5.53 -5.25
CA ALA A 268 -16.23 5.35 -3.91
C ALA A 268 -15.81 4.01 -3.30
N LEU A 269 -15.82 2.93 -4.09
CA LEU A 269 -15.38 1.61 -3.67
C LEU A 269 -13.87 1.57 -3.38
N ALA A 270 -13.05 2.19 -4.23
CA ALA A 270 -11.61 2.28 -4.01
C ALA A 270 -11.30 3.02 -2.69
N ILE A 271 -11.90 4.20 -2.47
CA ILE A 271 -11.70 4.95 -1.22
C ILE A 271 -12.27 4.17 -0.03
N GLY A 272 -13.47 3.62 -0.16
CA GLY A 272 -14.18 2.90 0.90
C GLY A 272 -13.47 1.61 1.34
N ALA A 273 -12.90 0.86 0.40
CA ALA A 273 -12.33 -0.46 0.65
C ALA A 273 -10.80 -0.48 0.74
N ILE A 274 -10.08 0.29 -0.09
CA ILE A 274 -8.61 0.36 -0.05
C ILE A 274 -8.14 1.39 0.99
N GLY A 275 -8.89 2.49 1.17
CA GLY A 275 -8.56 3.53 2.14
C GLY A 275 -8.26 3.01 3.55
N PRO A 276 -9.06 2.10 4.13
CA PRO A 276 -8.77 1.49 5.43
C PRO A 276 -7.49 0.64 5.48
N ILE A 277 -7.18 -0.08 4.41
CA ILE A 277 -5.91 -0.83 4.28
C ILE A 277 -4.74 0.15 4.26
N ALA A 278 -4.84 1.21 3.46
CA ALA A 278 -3.83 2.27 3.40
C ALA A 278 -3.66 2.99 4.74
N LEU A 279 -4.74 3.18 5.51
CA LEU A 279 -4.71 3.74 6.86
C LEU A 279 -3.87 2.85 7.80
N MET A 280 -4.14 1.55 7.82
CA MET A 280 -3.37 0.58 8.60
C MET A 280 -1.87 0.64 8.23
N MET A 281 -1.55 0.55 6.94
CA MET A 281 -0.16 0.60 6.45
C MET A 281 0.53 1.92 6.79
N GLY A 282 -0.19 3.04 6.67
CA GLY A 282 0.31 4.36 7.01
C GLY A 282 0.61 4.52 8.49
N ILE A 283 -0.23 3.95 9.37
CA ILE A 283 0.01 3.90 10.81
C ILE A 283 1.25 3.06 11.12
N LEU A 284 1.35 1.85 10.54
CA LEU A 284 2.50 0.96 10.73
C LEU A 284 3.81 1.64 10.31
N TRP A 285 3.83 2.27 9.13
CA TRP A 285 4.98 3.05 8.67
C TRP A 285 5.32 4.20 9.62
N GLN A 286 4.33 5.00 10.03
CA GLN A 286 4.56 6.13 10.92
C GLN A 286 5.14 5.72 12.28
N ARG A 287 4.70 4.58 12.81
CA ARG A 287 5.09 4.11 14.14
C ARG A 287 6.42 3.36 14.17
N THR A 288 6.79 2.72 13.07
CA THR A 288 7.95 1.80 13.06
C THR A 288 9.07 2.25 12.14
N ARG A 289 8.76 2.99 11.06
CA ARG A 289 9.65 3.26 9.93
C ARG A 289 10.40 2.01 9.47
N SER A 290 9.76 0.84 9.62
CA SER A 290 10.28 -0.43 9.14
C SER A 290 9.74 -0.64 7.74
N PHE A 291 10.62 -0.51 6.76
CA PHE A 291 10.27 -0.72 5.37
C PHE A 291 9.98 -2.19 5.09
N LEU A 292 10.80 -3.08 5.63
CA LEU A 292 10.57 -4.52 5.54
C LEU A 292 9.18 -4.92 6.09
N LEU A 293 8.74 -4.32 7.20
CA LEU A 293 7.42 -4.61 7.75
C LEU A 293 6.31 -4.26 6.77
N VAL A 294 6.29 -3.05 6.22
CA VAL A 294 5.21 -2.66 5.30
C VAL A 294 5.28 -3.45 4.00
N VAL A 295 6.48 -3.77 3.51
CA VAL A 295 6.67 -4.60 2.32
C VAL A 295 6.08 -6.00 2.49
N LEU A 296 6.41 -6.69 3.58
CA LEU A 296 5.98 -8.07 3.81
C LEU A 296 4.49 -8.17 4.18
N VAL A 297 3.96 -7.18 4.90
CA VAL A 297 2.52 -7.13 5.22
C VAL A 297 1.71 -6.84 3.96
N HIS A 298 2.16 -5.93 3.10
CA HIS A 298 1.50 -5.70 1.80
C HIS A 298 1.56 -6.96 0.95
N GLY A 299 2.73 -7.58 0.79
CA GLY A 299 2.85 -8.83 0.05
C GLY A 299 1.92 -9.93 0.56
N ALA A 300 1.62 -9.98 1.87
CA ALA A 300 0.70 -10.95 2.43
C ALA A 300 -0.78 -10.68 2.09
N ILE A 301 -1.18 -9.40 1.95
CA ILE A 301 -2.53 -9.02 1.48
C ILE A 301 -2.76 -9.56 0.06
N ASP A 302 -1.72 -9.48 -0.78
CA ASP A 302 -1.81 -9.83 -2.20
C ASP A 302 -1.39 -11.27 -2.51
N ALA A 303 -0.83 -12.00 -1.55
CA ALA A 303 -0.27 -13.34 -1.75
C ALA A 303 -1.33 -14.32 -2.26
N MET A 304 -2.47 -14.41 -1.57
CA MET A 304 -3.48 -15.42 -1.85
C MET A 304 -4.10 -15.28 -3.27
N PRO A 305 -4.53 -14.09 -3.72
CA PRO A 305 -4.98 -13.91 -5.10
C PRO A 305 -3.92 -14.23 -6.16
N ALA A 306 -2.63 -14.26 -5.79
CA ALA A 306 -1.54 -14.57 -6.70
C ALA A 306 -1.17 -16.06 -6.76
N VAL A 307 -1.63 -16.91 -5.82
CA VAL A 307 -1.22 -18.33 -5.75
C VAL A 307 -1.58 -19.09 -7.02
N GLU A 308 -2.82 -18.96 -7.51
CA GLU A 308 -3.26 -19.66 -8.71
C GLU A 308 -2.45 -19.23 -9.95
N ARG A 309 -2.23 -17.93 -10.11
CA ARG A 309 -1.41 -17.39 -11.20
C ARG A 309 0.03 -17.90 -11.11
N MET A 310 0.60 -17.92 -9.91
CA MET A 310 1.94 -18.43 -9.63
C MET A 310 2.05 -19.90 -10.03
N MET A 311 1.11 -20.75 -9.59
CA MET A 311 1.10 -22.16 -9.97
C MET A 311 1.04 -22.34 -11.49
N ARG A 312 0.08 -21.71 -12.16
CA ARG A 312 -0.12 -21.86 -13.62
C ARG A 312 1.05 -21.36 -14.46
N THR A 313 1.80 -20.38 -13.96
CA THR A 313 2.90 -19.78 -14.72
C THR A 313 4.20 -20.54 -14.55
N TRP A 314 4.41 -21.20 -13.41
CA TRP A 314 5.71 -21.77 -13.01
C TRP A 314 5.70 -23.30 -12.85
N SER A 315 4.59 -23.98 -13.15
CA SER A 315 4.50 -25.44 -13.29
C SER A 315 4.60 -25.89 -14.74
#